data_AF-A0A9J6DJV5-F1
#
_entry.id   AF-A0A9J6DJV5-F1
#
_cell.length_a   1.000
_cell.length_b   1.000
_cell.length_c   1.000
_cell.angle_alpha   90.00
_cell.angle_beta   90.00
_cell.angle_gamma   90.00
#
_symmetry.space_group_name_H-M   'P 1'
#
loop_
_entity.id
_entity.type
_entity.pdbx_description
1 polymer ?
#
loop_
_entity_poly.entity_id
_entity_poly.type
_entity_poly.pdbx_seq_one_letter_code
_entity_poly.pdbx_strand_id
1 'polypeptide(L)'
;MLCQLWQPYKFGYQVLDGYSTQHREEKSNGLGGVKGSYGYTDAWGHFRQVHYVADKYGFRAKVLTNEPGTANQQPAAVRMISSGGGGHG
;
A
#
# COMPACT_ATOMS: atom_id res chain seq x y z
N MET A 1 -22.37 -11.05 -24.55
CA MET A 1 -21.65 -10.60 -23.34
C MET A 1 -20.31 -10.02 -23.78
N LEU A 2 -20.12 -8.71 -23.73
CA LEU A 2 -18.84 -8.08 -24.08
C LEU A 2 -17.96 -8.05 -22.83
N CYS A 3 -16.75 -8.57 -22.93
CA CYS A 3 -15.73 -8.41 -21.89
C CYS A 3 -15.39 -6.92 -21.83
N GLN A 4 -15.79 -6.23 -20.76
CA GLN A 4 -15.54 -4.79 -20.59
C GLN A 4 -14.03 -4.57 -20.41
N LEU A 5 -13.35 -4.16 -21.48
CA LEU A 5 -11.94 -3.75 -21.46
C LEU A 5 -11.86 -2.32 -20.93
N TRP A 6 -11.25 -2.13 -19.78
CA TRP A 6 -10.94 -0.80 -19.26
C TRP A 6 -9.70 -0.26 -19.96
N GLN A 7 -9.55 1.07 -20.03
CA GLN A 7 -8.35 1.64 -20.59
C GLN A 7 -7.16 1.37 -19.65
N PRO A 8 -6.03 0.83 -20.16
CA PRO A 8 -4.82 0.73 -19.37
C PRO A 8 -4.38 2.12 -18.90
N TYR A 9 -3.86 2.20 -17.69
CA TYR A 9 -3.33 3.45 -17.15
C TYR A 9 -2.11 3.16 -16.27
N LYS A 10 -1.31 4.20 -16.10
CA LYS A 10 -0.24 4.25 -15.10
C LYS A 10 -0.13 5.68 -14.61
N PHE A 11 -0.09 5.86 -13.31
CA PHE A 11 0.21 7.15 -12.70
C PHE A 11 1.08 6.96 -11.46
N GLY A 12 1.67 8.05 -11.02
CA GLY A 12 2.36 8.11 -9.74
C GLY A 12 2.79 9.53 -9.41
N TYR A 13 3.13 9.74 -8.15
CA TYR A 13 3.67 11.00 -7.66
C TYR A 13 4.63 10.74 -6.50
N GLN A 14 5.44 11.75 -6.22
CA GLN A 14 6.27 11.82 -5.03
C GLN A 14 6.21 13.25 -4.49
N VAL A 15 6.05 13.38 -3.17
CA VAL A 15 6.02 14.67 -2.46
C VAL A 15 7.15 14.66 -1.44
N LEU A 16 7.92 15.75 -1.42
CA LEU A 16 8.94 16.03 -0.42
C LEU A 16 8.62 17.40 0.17
N ASP A 17 8.32 17.46 1.47
CA ASP A 17 7.97 18.72 2.16
C ASP A 17 9.04 19.18 3.18
N GLY A 18 10.22 18.55 3.13
CA GLY A 18 11.36 18.81 4.02
C GLY A 18 11.32 18.05 5.35
N TYR A 19 10.14 17.60 5.78
CA TYR A 19 9.95 16.84 7.01
C TYR A 19 9.43 15.43 6.74
N SER A 20 8.76 15.23 5.62
CA SER A 20 8.17 13.97 5.22
C SER A 20 8.41 13.69 3.74
N THR A 21 8.34 12.40 3.42
CA THR A 21 8.27 11.95 2.03
C THR A 21 6.98 11.16 1.87
N GLN A 22 6.30 11.34 0.74
CA GLN A 22 5.13 10.54 0.39
C GLN A 22 5.23 10.13 -1.07
N HIS A 23 4.75 8.94 -1.41
CA HIS A 23 4.75 8.45 -2.77
C HIS A 23 3.57 7.55 -3.05
N ARG A 24 3.16 7.51 -4.32
CA ARG A 24 2.23 6.51 -4.83
C ARG A 24 2.59 6.17 -6.27
N GLU A 25 2.43 4.91 -6.62
CA GLU A 25 2.38 4.44 -8.00
C GLU A 25 1.28 3.41 -8.18
N GLU A 26 0.60 3.46 -9.32
CA GLU A 26 -0.47 2.51 -9.65
C GLU A 26 -0.53 2.27 -11.15
N LYS A 27 -0.89 1.05 -11.54
CA LYS A 27 -1.13 0.68 -12.93
C LYS A 27 -2.25 -0.33 -13.08
N SER A 28 -2.96 -0.23 -14.19
CA SER A 28 -3.91 -1.22 -14.69
C SER A 28 -3.54 -1.63 -16.10
N ASN A 29 -3.68 -2.92 -16.42
CA ASN A 29 -3.53 -3.42 -17.78
C ASN A 29 -4.84 -3.38 -18.59
N GLY A 30 -5.91 -2.80 -18.03
CA GLY A 30 -7.22 -2.73 -18.68
C GLY A 30 -8.04 -4.03 -18.63
N LEU A 31 -7.50 -5.10 -18.03
CA LEU A 31 -8.14 -6.42 -17.93
C LEU A 31 -8.75 -6.66 -16.54
N GLY A 32 -9.20 -5.59 -15.88
CA GLY A 32 -9.79 -5.65 -14.53
C GLY A 32 -8.80 -5.86 -13.38
N GLY A 33 -7.48 -5.81 -13.64
CA GLY A 33 -6.44 -5.91 -12.62
C GLY A 33 -5.73 -4.58 -12.36
N VAL A 34 -5.66 -4.19 -11.09
CA VAL A 34 -4.90 -3.02 -10.61
C VAL A 34 -3.81 -3.48 -9.65
N LYS A 35 -2.60 -2.92 -9.80
CA LYS A 35 -1.52 -3.08 -8.84
C LYS A 35 -0.85 -1.75 -8.57
N GLY A 36 -0.39 -1.56 -7.34
CA GLY A 36 0.30 -0.35 -6.96
C GLY A 36 0.97 -0.44 -5.61
N SER A 37 1.60 0.66 -5.24
CA SER A 37 2.07 0.89 -3.90
C SER A 37 1.94 2.35 -3.51
N TYR A 38 1.75 2.58 -2.22
CA TYR A 38 1.88 3.90 -1.64
C TYR A 38 2.66 3.81 -0.33
N GLY A 39 3.20 4.95 0.09
CA GLY A 39 3.86 5.01 1.38
C GLY A 39 4.28 6.42 1.76
N TYR A 40 4.69 6.54 3.01
CA TYR A 40 5.28 7.76 3.54
C TYR A 40 6.37 7.43 4.57
N THR A 41 7.21 8.42 4.82
CA THR A 41 8.13 8.47 5.97
C THR A 41 8.01 9.85 6.60
N ASP A 42 7.79 9.93 7.91
CA ASP A 42 7.72 11.17 8.66
C ASP A 42 9.11 11.64 9.17
N ALA A 43 9.14 12.78 9.86
CA ALA A 43 10.37 13.41 10.35
C ALA A 43 11.08 12.59 11.44
N TRP A 44 10.36 11.68 12.10
CA TRP A 44 10.90 10.79 13.14
C TRP A 44 11.33 9.43 12.56
N GLY A 45 11.23 9.26 11.23
CA GLY A 45 11.57 8.01 10.56
C GLY A 45 10.51 6.93 10.70
N HIS A 46 9.30 7.27 11.19
CA HIS A 46 8.19 6.33 11.08
C HIS A 46 7.71 6.26 9.64
N PHE A 47 7.43 5.06 9.16
CA PHE A 47 7.04 4.84 7.80
C PHE A 47 5.90 3.84 7.69
N ARG A 48 5.19 3.96 6.58
CA ARG A 48 4.30 2.93 6.07
C ARG A 48 4.60 2.72 4.60
N GLN A 49 4.70 1.46 4.19
CA GLN A 49 4.72 1.07 2.79
C GLN A 49 3.69 -0.02 2.55
N VAL A 50 2.82 0.22 1.57
CA VAL A 50 1.73 -0.69 1.21
C VAL A 50 1.89 -1.11 -0.23
N HIS A 51 1.97 -2.42 -0.48
CA HIS A 51 1.87 -3.00 -1.82
C HIS A 51 0.52 -3.68 -1.95
N TYR A 52 -0.21 -3.43 -3.04
CA TYR A 52 -1.55 -3.97 -3.22
C TYR A 52 -1.82 -4.48 -4.62
N VAL A 53 -2.75 -5.44 -4.69
CA VAL A 53 -3.35 -5.96 -5.92
C VAL A 53 -4.86 -6.01 -5.72
N ALA A 54 -5.60 -5.48 -6.69
CA ALA A 54 -7.04 -5.68 -6.84
C ALA A 54 -7.31 -6.41 -8.15
N ASP A 55 -7.94 -7.58 -8.07
CA ASP A 55 -8.35 -8.38 -9.22
C ASP A 55 -9.60 -9.21 -8.87
N LYS A 56 -9.91 -10.24 -9.68
CA LYS A 56 -11.05 -11.15 -9.47
C LYS A 56 -11.07 -11.89 -8.12
N TYR A 57 -9.95 -11.94 -7.41
CA TYR A 57 -9.83 -12.53 -6.07
C TYR A 57 -9.98 -11.49 -4.95
N GLY A 58 -10.39 -10.27 -5.28
CA GLY A 58 -10.57 -9.17 -4.34
C GLY A 58 -9.30 -8.34 -4.12
N PHE A 59 -9.39 -7.42 -3.16
CA PHE A 59 -8.28 -6.57 -2.74
C PHE A 59 -7.39 -7.30 -1.73
N ARG A 60 -6.09 -7.32 -1.99
CA ARG A 60 -5.07 -7.88 -1.09
C ARG A 60 -3.92 -6.91 -0.97
N ALA A 61 -3.39 -6.77 0.24
CA ALA A 61 -2.29 -5.86 0.49
C ALA A 61 -1.24 -6.45 1.44
N LYS A 62 -0.01 -5.99 1.30
CA LYS A 62 1.09 -6.19 2.25
C LYS A 62 1.50 -4.83 2.78
N VAL A 63 1.49 -4.69 4.09
CA VAL A 63 1.89 -3.46 4.79
C VAL A 63 3.19 -3.73 5.53
N LEU A 64 4.16 -2.83 5.36
CA LEU A 64 5.42 -2.76 6.09
C LEU A 64 5.39 -1.44 6.88
N THR A 65 5.57 -1.49 8.20
CA THR A 65 5.48 -0.30 9.05
C THR A 65 6.33 -0.44 10.31
N ASN A 66 6.82 0.67 10.84
CA ASN A 66 7.40 0.77 12.18
C ASN A 66 6.60 1.73 13.08
N GLU A 67 5.37 2.09 12.69
CA GLU A 67 4.52 3.01 13.43
C GLU A 67 4.17 2.44 14.82
N PRO A 68 4.36 3.22 15.90
CA PRO A 68 3.98 2.81 17.25
C PRO A 68 2.52 2.36 17.34
N GLY A 69 2.27 1.25 18.05
CA GLY A 69 0.92 0.73 18.25
C GLY A 69 0.36 -0.10 17.09
N THR A 70 1.18 -0.38 16.07
CA THR A 70 0.83 -1.37 15.04
C THR A 70 1.27 -2.77 15.46
N ALA A 71 0.50 -3.78 15.07
CA ALA A 71 0.78 -5.18 15.39
C ALA A 71 0.83 -6.04 14.12
N ASN A 72 1.55 -7.16 14.22
CA ASN A 72 1.57 -8.19 13.17
C ASN A 72 0.22 -8.93 13.14
N GLN A 73 -0.71 -8.37 12.36
CA GLN A 73 -2.08 -8.87 12.21
C GLN A 73 -2.36 -9.24 10.75
N GLN A 74 -3.41 -10.05 10.55
CA GLN A 74 -3.87 -10.46 9.22
C GLN A 74 -5.36 -10.12 8.98
N PRO A 75 -5.79 -8.85 9.14
CA PRO A 75 -7.18 -8.48 8.91
C PRO A 75 -7.51 -8.49 7.42
N ALA A 76 -8.70 -8.97 7.04
CA ALA A 76 -9.31 -8.75 5.72
C ALA A 76 -8.35 -8.88 4.51
N ALA A 77 -7.61 -9.98 4.42
CA ALA A 77 -6.63 -10.26 3.35
C ALA A 77 -5.45 -9.27 3.22
N VAL A 78 -5.17 -8.54 4.31
CA VAL A 78 -3.98 -7.71 4.48
C VAL A 78 -2.96 -8.45 5.32
N ARG A 79 -1.71 -8.49 4.88
CA ARG A 79 -0.57 -8.96 5.68
C ARG A 79 0.15 -7.76 6.29
N MET A 80 0.01 -7.55 7.59
CA MET A 80 0.78 -6.53 8.32
C MET A 80 2.12 -7.10 8.77
N ILE A 81 3.20 -6.39 8.48
CA ILE A 81 4.54 -6.62 9.00
C ILE A 81 4.94 -5.33 9.73
N SER A 82 4.85 -5.37 11.05
CA SER A 82 5.17 -4.26 11.94
C SER A 82 6.43 -4.55 12.77
N SER A 83 7.32 -3.57 12.81
CA SER A 83 8.39 -3.47 13.82
C SER A 83 8.12 -2.38 14.88
N GLY A 84 6.96 -1.71 14.82
CA GLY A 84 6.52 -0.66 15.75
C GLY A 84 5.69 -1.18 16.92
N GLY A 85 5.66 -2.51 17.11
CA GLY A 85 4.94 -3.15 18.20
C GLY A 85 5.46 -2.68 19.55
N GLY A 86 4.65 -1.90 20.26
CA GLY A 86 4.85 -1.65 21.68
C GLY A 86 4.83 -2.99 22.42
N GLY A 87 5.86 -3.21 23.23
CA GLY A 87 5.88 -4.33 24.17
C GLY A 87 4.67 -4.25 25.08
N HIS A 88 3.76 -5.19 24.95
CA HIS A 88 2.86 -5.57 26.03
C HIS A 88 3.37 -6.91 26.55
N GLY A 89 4.03 -6.85 27.71
CA GLY A 89 3.98 -7.94 28.67
C GLY A 89 2.60 -8.03 29.30
#